data_AF-A0A969FN17-F1
#
_entry.id   AF-A0A969FN17-F1
#
_cell.length_a   1.000
_cell.length_b   1.000
_cell.length_c   1.000
_cell.angle_alpha   90.00
_cell.angle_beta   90.00
_cell.angle_gamma   90.00
#
_symmetry.space_group_name_H-M   'P 1'
#
loop_
_entity.id
_entity.type
_entity.pdbx_description
1 polymer ?
#
loop_
_entity_poly.entity_id
_entity_poly.type
_entity_poly.pdbx_seq_one_letter_code
_entity_poly.pdbx_strand_id
1 'polypeptide(L)'
;MKLAAARLAAREIAEGIVEGRVDPFDGATIIWKRLLEDLDEPIPDDLWPFKSNASAIEDCIFEAERSGSNYDALIARCRQEIVDAARALIESK
;
A
#
# COMPACT_ATOMS: atom_id res chain seq x y z
N MET A 1 2.71 11.65 -13.89
CA MET A 1 3.40 12.22 -12.70
C MET A 1 4.83 11.71 -12.68
N LYS A 2 5.82 12.56 -12.33
CA LYS A 2 7.22 12.12 -12.22
C LYS A 2 7.45 11.23 -10.99
N LEU A 3 8.24 10.17 -11.14
CA LEU A 3 8.55 9.23 -10.05
C LEU A 3 9.11 9.88 -8.79
N ALA A 4 9.98 10.89 -8.92
CA ALA A 4 10.55 11.58 -7.76
C ALA A 4 9.47 12.25 -6.88
N ALA A 5 8.43 12.82 -7.51
CA ALA A 5 7.31 13.42 -6.78
C ALA A 5 6.43 12.35 -6.13
N ALA A 6 6.17 11.25 -6.84
CA ALA A 6 5.43 10.11 -6.30
C ALA A 6 6.14 9.50 -5.08
N ARG A 7 7.47 9.33 -5.14
CA ARG A 7 8.28 8.82 -4.03
C ARG A 7 8.24 9.73 -2.81
N LEU A 8 8.35 11.04 -3.00
CA LEU A 8 8.28 11.99 -1.90
C LEU A 8 6.92 11.92 -1.19
N ALA A 9 5.83 11.93 -1.95
CA ALA A 9 4.47 11.82 -1.40
C ALA A 9 4.23 10.44 -0.75
N ALA A 10 4.73 9.35 -1.36
CA ALA A 10 4.61 8.01 -0.81
C ALA A 10 5.37 7.87 0.52
N ARG A 11 6.52 8.55 0.67
CA ARG A 11 7.28 8.56 1.92
C ARG A 11 6.51 9.26 3.05
N GLU A 12 5.87 10.40 2.79
CA GLU A 12 5.04 11.08 3.80
C GLU A 12 3.89 10.20 4.31
N ILE A 13 3.24 9.46 3.40
CA ILE A 13 2.19 8.52 3.77
C ILE A 13 2.77 7.32 4.52
N ALA A 14 3.90 6.78 4.08
CA ALA A 14 4.60 5.68 4.74
C ALA A 14 4.99 6.04 6.18
N GLU A 15 5.48 7.26 6.42
CA GLU A 15 5.74 7.77 7.78
C GLU A 15 4.46 7.76 8.63
N GLY A 16 3.35 8.22 8.06
CA GLY A 16 2.03 8.14 8.71
C GLY A 16 1.59 6.72 9.06
N ILE A 17 1.86 5.74 8.19
CA ILE A 17 1.58 4.31 8.44
C ILE A 17 2.43 3.80 9.60
N VAL A 18 3.74 4.04 9.57
CA VAL A 18 4.69 3.55 10.59
C VAL A 18 4.40 4.14 11.97
N GLU A 19 4.00 5.42 12.02
CA GLU A 19 3.63 6.11 13.25
C GLU A 19 2.21 5.75 13.74
N GLY A 20 1.45 4.95 12.99
CA GLY A 20 0.08 4.56 13.33
C GLY A 20 -0.95 5.69 13.19
N ARG A 21 -0.59 6.78 12.50
CA ARG A 21 -1.50 7.89 12.18
C ARG A 21 -2.40 7.59 10.98
N VAL A 22 -1.97 6.67 10.12
CA VAL A 22 -2.67 6.24 8.90
C VAL A 22 -2.83 4.73 8.95
N ASP A 23 -4.04 4.23 8.69
CA ASP A 23 -4.27 2.79 8.56
C ASP A 23 -3.43 2.21 7.40
N PRO A 24 -2.76 1.05 7.56
CA PRO A 24 -1.94 0.50 6.49
C PRO A 24 -2.68 0.33 5.16
N PHE A 25 -3.92 -0.16 5.19
CA PHE A 25 -4.69 -0.38 3.96
C PHE A 25 -5.08 0.95 3.31
N ASP A 26 -5.56 1.93 4.09
CA ASP A 26 -5.92 3.24 3.58
C ASP A 26 -4.70 3.97 2.99
N GLY A 27 -3.57 3.95 3.70
CA GLY A 27 -2.32 4.56 3.26
C GLY A 27 -1.79 3.93 1.98
N ALA A 28 -1.77 2.59 1.91
CA ALA A 28 -1.37 1.87 0.70
C ALA A 28 -2.31 2.14 -0.48
N THR A 29 -3.61 2.27 -0.24
CA THR A 29 -4.61 2.60 -1.26
C THR A 29 -4.40 4.02 -1.81
N ILE A 30 -4.08 4.99 -0.95
CA ILE A 30 -3.73 6.35 -1.38
C ILE A 30 -2.45 6.31 -2.24
N ILE A 31 -1.41 5.61 -1.79
CA ILE A 31 -0.16 5.47 -2.55
C ILE A 31 -0.47 4.85 -3.92
N TRP A 32 -1.17 3.73 -3.96
CA TRP A 32 -1.51 3.06 -5.21
C TRP A 32 -2.36 3.95 -6.14
N LYS A 33 -3.59 4.27 -5.73
CA LYS A 33 -4.61 4.84 -6.64
C LYS A 33 -4.41 6.32 -6.93
N ARG A 34 -3.65 7.04 -6.09
CA ARG A 34 -3.39 8.47 -6.30
C ARG A 34 -1.96 8.79 -6.71
N LEU A 35 -1.00 7.92 -6.42
CA LEU A 35 0.40 8.18 -6.76
C LEU A 35 0.89 7.24 -7.86
N LEU A 36 0.68 5.93 -7.72
CA LEU A 36 1.28 4.95 -8.63
C LEU A 36 0.50 4.79 -9.94
N GLU A 37 -0.83 4.94 -9.94
CA GLU A 37 -1.63 4.89 -11.17
C GLU A 37 -1.36 6.04 -12.14
N ASP A 38 -0.92 7.19 -11.61
CA ASP A 38 -0.58 8.38 -12.38
C ASP A 38 0.89 8.41 -12.83
N LEU A 39 1.67 7.36 -12.59
CA LEU A 39 3.07 7.30 -13.04
C LEU A 39 3.14 7.15 -14.56
N ASP A 40 4.05 7.91 -15.18
CA ASP A 40 4.34 7.83 -16.61
C ASP A 40 5.30 6.66 -16.95
N GLU A 41 5.67 5.87 -15.94
CA GLU A 41 6.69 4.82 -15.98
C GLU A 41 6.27 3.60 -15.14
N PRO A 42 6.90 2.43 -15.32
CA PRO A 42 6.58 1.24 -14.51
C PRO A 42 6.72 1.51 -13.01
N ILE A 43 5.85 0.90 -12.22
CA ILE A 43 5.90 0.99 -10.75
C ILE A 43 7.21 0.37 -10.25
N PRO A 44 8.05 1.13 -9.51
CA PRO A 44 9.29 0.59 -8.94
C PRO A 44 9.05 -0.49 -7.90
N ASP A 45 10.01 -1.40 -7.77
CA ASP A 45 9.93 -2.54 -6.85
C ASP A 45 9.73 -2.13 -5.37
N ASP A 46 10.29 -1.01 -4.94
CA ASP A 46 10.15 -0.48 -3.58
C ASP A 46 8.75 0.09 -3.29
N LEU A 47 7.99 0.43 -4.33
CA LEU A 47 6.62 0.93 -4.23
C LEU A 47 5.56 -0.12 -4.59
N TRP A 48 5.97 -1.21 -5.24
CA TRP A 48 5.07 -2.29 -5.63
C TRP A 48 4.26 -2.91 -4.47
N PRO A 49 4.85 -3.17 -3.28
CA PRO A 49 4.12 -3.79 -2.18
C PRO A 49 2.87 -3.03 -1.72
N PHE A 50 2.84 -1.70 -1.86
CA PHE A 50 1.66 -0.90 -1.51
C PHE A 50 0.49 -1.23 -2.44
N LYS A 51 0.75 -1.28 -3.75
CA LYS A 51 -0.28 -1.65 -4.73
C LYS A 51 -0.73 -3.09 -4.57
N SER A 52 0.21 -4.04 -4.53
CA SER A 52 -0.14 -5.46 -4.55
C SER A 52 -0.93 -5.87 -3.31
N ASN A 53 -0.52 -5.40 -2.13
CA ASN A 53 -1.20 -5.76 -0.88
C ASN A 53 -2.53 -5.01 -0.70
N ALA A 54 -2.63 -3.75 -1.12
CA ALA A 54 -3.92 -3.05 -1.12
C ALA A 54 -4.92 -3.73 -2.07
N SER A 55 -4.51 -4.08 -3.28
CA SER A 55 -5.36 -4.82 -4.23
C SER A 55 -5.80 -6.17 -3.67
N ALA A 56 -4.89 -6.92 -3.04
CA ALA A 56 -5.24 -8.21 -2.43
C ALA A 56 -6.26 -8.07 -1.29
N ILE A 57 -6.16 -7.00 -0.48
CA ILE A 57 -7.14 -6.70 0.57
C ILE A 57 -8.50 -6.33 -0.05
N GLU A 58 -8.53 -5.52 -1.11
CA GLU A 58 -9.79 -5.20 -1.82
C GLU A 58 -10.48 -6.46 -2.36
N ASP A 59 -9.72 -7.36 -2.98
CA ASP A 59 -10.24 -8.64 -3.48
C ASP A 59 -10.81 -9.50 -2.33
N CYS A 60 -10.11 -9.55 -1.19
CA CYS A 60 -10.59 -10.28 -0.01
C CYS A 60 -11.90 -9.72 0.54
N ILE A 61 -12.02 -8.39 0.61
CA ILE A 61 -13.24 -7.71 1.08
C ILE A 61 -14.39 -8.00 0.13
N PHE A 62 -14.17 -7.82 -1.17
CA PHE A 62 -15.18 -8.08 -2.20
C PHE A 62 -15.66 -9.53 -2.19
N GLU A 63 -14.76 -10.51 -2.09
CA GLU A 63 -15.13 -11.92 -2.04
C GLU A 63 -15.81 -12.32 -0.73
N ALA A 64 -15.43 -11.72 0.40
CA ALA A 64 -16.11 -11.91 1.67
C ALA A 64 -17.57 -11.41 1.61
N GLU A 65 -17.81 -10.25 1.01
CA GLU A 65 -19.17 -9.71 0.81
C GLU A 65 -20.01 -10.59 -0.14
N ARG A 66 -19.37 -11.19 -1.15
CA ARG A 66 -20.06 -12.01 -2.17
C ARG A 66 -20.37 -13.43 -1.72
N SER A 67 -19.46 -14.06 -0.98
CA SER A 67 -19.50 -15.50 -0.68
C SER A 67 -19.51 -15.85 0.81
N GLY A 68 -19.30 -14.87 1.70
CA GLY A 68 -19.18 -15.09 3.15
C GLY A 68 -17.86 -15.74 3.58
N SER A 69 -16.87 -15.83 2.69
CA SER A 69 -15.55 -16.36 2.99
C SER A 69 -14.80 -15.49 4.01
N ASN A 70 -14.03 -16.14 4.90
CA ASN A 70 -13.16 -15.46 5.87
C ASN A 70 -11.73 -15.38 5.31
N TYR A 71 -11.20 -14.16 5.24
CA TYR A 71 -9.84 -13.87 4.78
C TYR A 71 -9.00 -13.12 5.83
N ASP A 72 -9.39 -13.15 7.11
CA ASP A 72 -8.80 -12.33 8.18
C ASP A 72 -7.27 -12.50 8.28
N ALA A 73 -6.80 -13.75 8.18
CA ALA A 73 -5.36 -14.05 8.23
C ALA A 73 -4.58 -13.46 7.04
N LEU A 74 -5.17 -13.49 5.84
CA LEU A 74 -4.57 -12.92 4.64
C LEU A 74 -4.57 -11.38 4.71
N ILE A 75 -5.68 -10.78 5.12
CA ILE A 75 -5.78 -9.33 5.32
C ILE A 75 -4.77 -8.85 6.36
N ALA A 76 -4.64 -9.56 7.49
CA ALA A 76 -3.66 -9.23 8.53
C ALA A 76 -2.22 -9.32 8.00
N ARG A 77 -1.91 -10.35 7.20
CA ARG A 77 -0.60 -10.49 6.55
C ARG A 77 -0.32 -9.35 5.58
N CYS A 78 -1.25 -9.04 4.68
CA CYS A 78 -1.09 -7.94 3.72
C CYS A 78 -0.91 -6.59 4.43
N ARG A 79 -1.64 -6.34 5.51
CA ARG A 79 -1.46 -5.14 6.36
C ARG A 79 -0.05 -5.08 6.96
N GLN A 80 0.47 -6.19 7.45
CA GLN A 80 1.84 -6.23 7.98
C GLN A 80 2.88 -5.99 6.88
N GLU A 81 2.73 -6.62 5.71
CA GLU A 81 3.64 -6.42 4.58
C GLU A 81 3.65 -4.96 4.08
N ILE A 82 2.52 -4.25 4.16
CA ILE A 82 2.46 -2.79 3.91
C ILE A 82 3.28 -2.01 4.94
N VAL A 83 3.17 -2.34 6.23
CA VAL A 83 3.94 -1.67 7.29
C VAL A 83 5.43 -1.91 7.09
N ASP A 84 5.83 -3.12 6.72
CA ASP A 84 7.24 -3.46 6.48
C ASP A 84 7.78 -2.71 5.24
N ALA A 85 7.00 -2.62 4.17
CA ALA A 85 7.34 -1.81 2.99
C ALA A 85 7.44 -0.31 3.33
N ALA A 86 6.54 0.21 4.17
CA ALA A 86 6.60 1.58 4.64
C ALA A 86 7.90 1.88 5.39
N ARG A 87 8.32 0.99 6.30
CA ARG A 87 9.62 1.12 7.00
C ARG A 87 10.79 1.12 6.01
N ALA A 88 10.81 0.15 5.09
CA ALA A 88 11.88 0.04 4.10
C ALA A 88 11.98 1.29 3.19
N LEU A 89 10.84 1.87 2.80
CA LEU A 89 10.80 3.08 1.98
C LEU A 89 11.35 4.31 2.74
N ILE A 90 11.08 4.42 4.03
CA ILE A 90 11.61 5.52 4.88
C ILE A 90 13.13 5.38 5.05
N GLU A 91 13.63 4.16 5.18
CA GLU A 91 15.05 3.88 5.40
C GLU A 91 15.91 3.98 4.13
N SER A 92 15.32 3.77 2.95
CA SER A 92 16.02 3.80 1.66
C SER A 92 16.40 5.24 1.25
N LYS A 93 17.67 5.62 1.40
CA LYS A 93 18.17 6.98 1.08
C LYS A 93 18.13 7.34 -0.40
#